data_AF-A0A9C9Z8F7-F1
#
_entry.id   AF-A0A9C9Z8F7-F1
#
_cell.length_a   1.000
_cell.length_b   1.000
_cell.length_c   1.000
_cell.angle_alpha   90.00
_cell.angle_beta   90.00
_cell.angle_gamma   90.00
#
_symmetry.space_group_name_H-M   'P 1'
#
loop_
_entity.id
_entity.type
_entity.pdbx_description
1 polymer ?
#
loop_
_entity_poly.entity_id
_entity_poly.type
_entity_poly.pdbx_seq_one_letter_code
_entity_poly.pdbx_strand_id
1 'polypeptide(L)'
;MRFCIRMNLSRMTHRSSGYRRPSWLRGVMALVLTFVLLPSVQAQSKITLNLKDADIQTVIATVSEFTGKNFIIDPRVKGKVTIISSKPMDKGEVYQTFLSILEVHNYAAVPAGKLIKILPDVNAKQSSTPVVTAASPGHGDEMVTRVIEIENVSAAQLVPILRPLVPQQGHLAAYAPSNVLILSDRANNVERLIRIIKRVDVASVNDVEVFPLKHASATEVVRILETLRRQNKRDSKSTDSSMLVADERTNSILLSGDKAERLNVRALISHLDTPLESTGNTKVIYLRYAAAKDLVPVLTGLGENVEKMKKGGGKNAAAGSMLNIEAHESTNALVITAAPDVMRSLEGVIRQLDVRRA
;
A
#
# COMPACT_ATOMS: atom_id res chain seq x y z
N MET A 1 -14.03 -20.63 68.67
CA MET A 1 -13.17 -21.61 69.38
C MET A 1 -11.78 -20.98 69.47
N ARG A 2 -11.41 -20.20 70.49
CA ARG A 2 -11.24 -20.52 71.93
C ARG A 2 -10.13 -21.57 72.14
N PHE A 3 -8.91 -21.12 72.46
CA PHE A 3 -8.09 -21.42 73.67
C PHE A 3 -6.61 -21.02 73.39
N CYS A 4 -6.04 -20.00 74.07
CA CYS A 4 -5.42 -20.00 75.42
C CYS A 4 -4.01 -20.67 75.38
N ILE A 5 -2.89 -20.08 75.82
CA ILE A 5 -2.48 -19.86 77.23
C ILE A 5 -1.18 -19.01 77.35
N ARG A 6 -1.19 -18.08 78.33
CA ARG A 6 -0.17 -17.47 79.24
C ARG A 6 1.23 -17.01 78.75
N MET A 7 1.68 -15.76 79.02
CA MET A 7 2.07 -15.06 80.29
C MET A 7 3.32 -15.62 81.00
N ASN A 8 4.44 -14.88 80.98
CA ASN A 8 5.21 -14.37 82.15
C ASN A 8 6.45 -13.57 81.65
N LEU A 9 6.55 -12.25 81.78
CA LEU A 9 6.88 -11.41 82.95
C LEU A 9 8.26 -11.69 83.59
N SER A 10 9.27 -10.87 83.28
CA SER A 10 10.04 -10.09 84.28
C SER A 10 11.22 -9.38 83.63
N ARG A 11 11.12 -8.06 83.43
CA ARG A 11 12.28 -7.16 83.37
C ARG A 11 12.13 -6.14 84.48
N MET A 12 13.11 -6.18 85.38
CA MET A 12 13.23 -5.36 86.57
C MET A 12 13.06 -3.87 86.29
N THR A 13 12.27 -3.27 87.17
CA THR A 13 12.02 -1.86 87.39
C THR A 13 13.21 -1.16 88.03
N HIS A 14 13.50 0.07 87.58
CA HIS A 14 13.76 1.27 88.42
C HIS A 14 13.90 2.46 87.46
N ARG A 15 12.95 3.41 87.31
CA ARG A 15 12.61 4.54 88.22
C ARG A 15 13.87 5.12 88.85
N SER A 16 14.31 6.36 88.67
CA SER A 16 13.71 7.68 88.39
C SER A 16 14.92 8.64 88.22
N SER A 17 14.92 9.68 87.40
CA SER A 17 14.43 11.03 87.72
C SER A 17 14.65 11.88 86.45
N GLY A 18 13.67 12.60 85.92
CA GLY A 18 13.29 13.91 86.44
C GLY A 18 14.41 14.94 86.23
N TYR A 19 14.37 15.74 85.16
CA TYR A 19 14.43 17.21 85.22
C TYR A 19 14.31 17.86 83.81
N ARG A 20 13.21 18.61 83.67
CA ARG A 20 12.95 19.85 82.90
C ARG A 20 13.78 20.16 81.64
N ARG A 21 13.05 20.28 80.52
CA ARG A 21 13.45 20.98 79.28
C ARG A 21 13.82 22.45 79.54
N PRO A 22 14.72 23.01 78.71
CA PRO A 22 14.41 24.27 78.04
C PRO A 22 14.56 24.17 76.51
N SER A 23 13.76 24.99 75.86
CA SER A 23 13.34 24.96 74.46
C SER A 23 14.32 25.64 73.50
N TRP A 24 15.56 25.16 73.41
CA TRP A 24 16.56 25.72 72.46
C TRP A 24 17.16 24.72 71.46
N LEU A 25 16.60 23.51 71.34
CA LEU A 25 17.09 22.48 70.41
C LEU A 25 16.26 22.31 69.13
N ARG A 26 15.27 23.18 68.89
CA ARG A 26 14.46 23.14 67.65
C ARG A 26 15.06 23.92 66.47
N GLY A 27 16.12 24.71 66.69
CA GLY A 27 16.75 25.51 65.62
C GLY A 27 17.90 24.80 64.88
N VAL A 28 18.59 23.85 65.51
CA VAL A 28 19.82 23.26 64.94
C VAL A 28 19.52 21.99 64.11
N MET A 29 18.38 21.33 64.32
CA MET A 29 17.99 20.13 63.58
C MET A 29 17.28 20.41 62.24
N ALA A 30 17.13 21.68 61.86
CA ALA A 30 16.59 22.09 60.56
C ALA A 30 17.69 22.46 59.54
N LEU A 31 18.95 22.60 59.99
CA LEU A 31 20.08 22.99 59.13
C LEU A 31 20.94 21.81 58.68
N VAL A 32 20.71 20.61 59.24
CA VAL A 32 21.46 19.38 58.89
C VAL A 32 20.65 18.45 57.97
N LEU A 33 19.34 18.68 57.79
CA LEU A 33 18.49 17.86 56.92
C LEU A 33 18.23 18.46 55.52
N THR A 34 18.86 19.60 55.20
CA THR A 34 18.74 20.31 53.91
C THR A 34 20.03 20.26 53.08
N PHE A 35 20.89 19.25 53.31
CA PHE A 35 22.15 19.07 52.56
C PHE A 35 22.26 17.71 51.83
N VAL A 36 21.14 17.06 51.50
CA VAL A 36 21.17 15.79 50.72
C VAL A 36 20.10 15.80 49.64
N LEU A 37 20.30 16.65 48.63
CA LEU A 37 19.69 16.54 47.30
C LEU A 37 20.42 17.51 46.36
N LEU A 38 21.75 17.35 46.26
CA LEU A 38 22.45 17.83 45.08
C LEU A 38 22.21 16.79 43.98
N PRO A 39 21.46 17.11 42.90
CA PRO A 39 21.54 16.29 41.71
C PRO A 39 23.00 16.32 41.29
N SER A 40 23.61 15.15 41.16
CA SER A 40 24.95 15.03 40.60
C SER A 40 24.88 15.55 39.17
N VAL A 41 25.17 16.83 38.97
CA VAL A 41 25.48 17.39 37.65
C VAL A 41 26.78 16.70 37.26
N GLN A 42 26.66 15.56 36.58
CA GLN A 42 27.78 14.96 35.89
C GLN A 42 28.28 16.05 34.95
N ALA A 43 29.43 16.62 35.26
CA ALA A 43 30.14 17.51 34.38
C ALA A 43 30.43 16.71 33.10
N GLN A 44 29.56 16.85 32.10
CA GLN A 44 29.79 16.32 30.77
C GLN A 44 31.00 17.08 30.25
N SER A 45 32.14 16.40 30.23
CA SER A 45 33.37 16.87 29.61
C SER A 45 33.07 17.15 28.14
N LYS A 46 32.87 18.41 27.78
CA LYS A 46 32.65 18.80 26.40
C LYS A 46 34.01 19.08 25.76
N ILE A 47 34.26 18.49 24.59
CA ILE A 47 35.53 18.64 23.86
C ILE A 47 35.26 19.22 22.47
N THR A 48 36.15 20.10 22.02
CA THR A 48 36.16 20.58 20.63
C THR A 48 37.17 19.75 19.84
N LEU A 49 36.70 19.05 18.81
CA LEU A 49 37.53 18.19 17.97
C LEU A 49 37.99 18.98 16.73
N ASN A 50 39.24 19.43 16.71
CA ASN A 50 39.86 20.04 15.53
C ASN A 50 41.09 19.23 15.13
N LEU A 51 40.98 18.51 14.01
CA LEU A 51 42.02 17.63 13.51
C LEU A 51 42.27 17.99 12.04
N LYS A 52 43.53 18.23 11.68
CA LYS A 52 43.93 18.58 10.31
C LYS A 52 44.91 17.54 9.81
N ASP A 53 44.55 16.83 8.74
CA ASP A 53 45.36 15.80 8.11
C ASP A 53 45.89 14.74 9.10
N ALA A 54 45.09 14.41 10.12
CA ALA A 54 45.45 13.45 11.15
C ALA A 54 45.31 12.02 10.60
N ASP A 55 46.17 11.11 11.04
CA ASP A 55 46.02 9.68 10.72
C ASP A 55 44.78 9.12 11.41
N ILE A 56 43.98 8.33 10.68
CA ILE A 56 42.78 7.69 11.20
C ILE A 56 43.05 6.84 12.45
N GLN A 57 44.23 6.21 12.55
CA GLN A 57 44.63 5.40 13.70
C GLN A 57 44.81 6.28 14.95
N THR A 58 45.37 7.47 14.79
CA THR A 58 45.51 8.45 15.87
C THR A 58 44.13 8.92 16.34
N VAL A 59 43.20 9.15 15.41
CA VAL A 59 41.82 9.56 15.77
C VAL A 59 41.10 8.46 16.54
N ILE A 60 41.25 7.19 16.11
CA ILE A 60 40.69 6.03 16.81
C ILE A 60 41.23 5.97 18.25
N ALA A 61 42.53 6.19 18.45
CA ALA A 61 43.14 6.19 19.78
C ALA A 61 42.58 7.31 20.68
N THR A 62 42.46 8.54 20.17
CA THR A 62 41.87 9.67 20.90
C THR A 62 40.41 9.42 21.28
N VAL A 63 39.62 8.86 20.36
CA VAL A 63 38.22 8.52 20.64
C VAL A 63 38.12 7.37 21.64
N SER A 64 39.03 6.40 21.61
CA SER A 64 39.12 5.31 22.59
C SER A 64 39.35 5.84 24.00
N GLU A 65 40.29 6.77 24.17
CA GLU A 65 40.61 7.41 25.45
C GLU A 65 39.42 8.21 25.99
N PHE A 66 38.76 8.99 25.12
CA PHE A 66 37.65 9.85 25.53
C PHE A 66 36.35 9.09 25.82
N THR A 67 36.04 8.08 25.01
CA THR A 67 34.81 7.28 25.13
C THR A 67 34.97 6.09 26.09
N GLY A 68 36.21 5.68 26.41
CA GLY A 68 36.51 4.50 27.21
C GLY A 68 36.21 3.17 26.50
N LYS A 69 36.04 3.19 25.17
CA LYS A 69 35.70 2.00 24.37
C LYS A 69 36.97 1.37 23.81
N ASN A 70 37.04 0.04 23.85
CA ASN A 70 38.17 -0.72 23.31
C ASN A 70 37.93 -1.03 21.82
N PHE A 71 38.86 -0.62 20.96
CA PHE A 71 38.80 -0.86 19.52
C PHE A 71 39.84 -1.89 19.05
N ILE A 72 39.47 -2.70 18.06
CA ILE A 72 40.38 -3.57 17.31
C ILE A 72 40.40 -3.06 15.88
N ILE A 73 41.59 -2.75 15.37
CA ILE A 73 41.78 -2.12 14.06
C ILE A 73 42.29 -3.18 13.08
N ASP A 74 41.64 -3.31 11.91
CA ASP A 74 42.16 -4.10 10.81
C ASP A 74 43.37 -3.39 10.15
N PRO A 75 44.48 -4.08 9.81
CA PRO A 75 45.65 -3.48 9.16
C PRO A 75 45.39 -2.72 7.86
N ARG A 76 44.24 -2.98 7.22
CA ARG A 76 43.79 -2.31 6.00
C ARG A 76 43.23 -0.91 6.24
N VAL A 77 42.92 -0.54 7.48
CA VAL A 77 42.39 0.77 7.85
C VAL A 77 43.51 1.79 7.85
N LYS A 78 43.60 2.54 6.74
CA LYS A 78 44.57 3.62 6.53
C LYS A 78 43.87 4.81 5.87
N GLY A 79 44.27 6.01 6.25
CA GLY A 79 43.70 7.24 5.70
C GLY A 79 44.04 8.46 6.54
N LYS A 80 43.93 9.63 5.91
CA LYS A 80 44.02 10.92 6.60
C LYS A 80 42.63 11.50 6.73
N VAL A 81 42.33 12.06 7.91
CA VAL A 81 41.04 12.65 8.24
C VAL A 81 41.23 14.11 8.66
N THR A 82 40.30 14.95 8.22
CA THR A 82 40.27 16.37 8.58
C THR A 82 38.88 16.69 9.12
N ILE A 83 38.83 17.23 10.33
CA ILE A 83 37.60 17.54 11.06
C ILE A 83 37.73 18.96 11.56
N ILE A 84 36.75 19.77 11.20
CA ILE A 84 36.63 21.15 11.65
C ILE A 84 35.36 21.22 12.49
N SER A 85 35.50 21.35 13.80
CA SER A 85 34.36 21.51 14.71
C SER A 85 34.43 22.86 15.42
N SER A 86 33.35 23.62 15.31
CA SER A 86 33.20 24.94 15.93
C SER A 86 32.43 24.91 17.25
N LYS A 87 31.88 23.74 17.64
CA LYS A 87 31.04 23.59 18.84
C LYS A 87 31.63 22.53 19.78
N PRO A 88 31.56 22.73 21.11
CA PRO A 88 31.98 21.72 22.07
C PRO A 88 30.97 20.57 22.09
N MET A 89 31.44 19.34 21.92
CA MET A 89 30.65 18.11 21.76
C MET A 89 30.74 17.21 22.99
N ASP A 90 29.68 16.47 23.28
CA ASP A 90 29.67 15.46 24.35
C ASP A 90 30.26 14.10 23.91
N LYS A 91 30.33 13.12 24.83
CA LYS A 91 30.85 11.77 24.52
C LYS A 91 30.08 11.04 23.43
N GLY A 92 28.76 11.21 23.37
CA GLY A 92 27.90 10.56 22.39
C GLY A 92 28.07 11.20 21.01
N GLU A 93 28.06 12.52 20.95
CA GLU A 93 28.27 13.33 19.74
C GLU A 93 29.66 13.11 19.14
N VAL A 94 30.70 13.01 19.97
CA VAL A 94 32.06 12.65 19.52
C VAL A 94 32.07 11.26 18.90
N TYR A 95 31.40 10.29 19.53
CA TYR A 95 31.31 8.93 19.01
C TYR A 95 30.53 8.89 17.68
N GLN A 96 29.42 9.63 17.56
CA GLN A 96 28.66 9.73 16.32
C GLN A 96 29.49 10.37 15.20
N THR A 97 30.19 11.45 15.49
CA THR A 97 31.10 12.10 14.53
C THR A 97 32.19 11.13 14.06
N PHE A 98 32.73 10.35 14.98
CA PHE A 98 33.70 9.29 14.69
C PHE A 98 33.12 8.23 13.73
N LEU A 99 31.89 7.78 13.94
CA LEU A 99 31.22 6.86 13.01
C LEU A 99 31.06 7.48 11.60
N SER A 100 30.68 8.75 11.51
CA SER A 100 30.56 9.44 10.23
C SER A 100 31.91 9.61 9.51
N ILE A 101 33.02 9.76 10.24
CA ILE A 101 34.37 9.81 9.65
C ILE A 101 34.76 8.46 9.07
N LEU A 102 34.51 7.37 9.80
CA LEU A 102 34.74 6.02 9.29
C LEU A 102 33.94 5.79 8.00
N GLU A 103 32.69 6.28 7.94
CA GLU A 103 31.84 6.19 6.76
C GLU A 103 32.43 6.88 5.53
N VAL A 104 32.92 8.12 5.65
CA VAL A 104 33.52 8.85 4.51
C VAL A 104 34.69 8.08 3.89
N HIS A 105 35.38 7.28 4.71
CA HIS A 105 36.49 6.43 4.27
C HIS A 105 36.09 4.97 3.99
N ASN A 106 34.81 4.63 3.93
CA ASN A 106 34.28 3.28 3.70
C ASN A 106 34.74 2.24 4.74
N TYR A 107 34.84 2.66 6.00
CA TYR A 107 35.07 1.79 7.15
C TYR A 107 33.82 1.73 8.02
N ALA A 108 33.67 0.62 8.76
CA ALA A 108 32.56 0.40 9.68
C ALA A 108 33.07 -0.07 11.04
N ALA A 109 32.43 0.43 12.10
CA ALA A 109 32.64 -0.02 13.46
C ALA A 109 31.57 -1.05 13.84
N VAL A 110 31.97 -2.31 14.01
CA VAL A 110 31.09 -3.43 14.34
C VAL A 110 31.26 -3.80 15.82
N PRO A 111 30.20 -3.72 16.64
CA PRO A 111 30.27 -4.11 18.05
C PRO A 111 30.42 -5.64 18.18
N ALA A 112 31.46 -6.08 18.90
CA ALA A 112 31.77 -7.48 19.18
C ALA A 112 31.90 -7.69 20.70
N GLY A 113 30.75 -7.74 21.40
CA GLY A 113 30.71 -7.88 22.85
C GLY A 113 31.24 -6.62 23.56
N LYS A 114 32.37 -6.74 24.28
CA LYS A 114 33.04 -5.62 24.97
C LYS A 114 34.04 -4.84 24.10
N LEU A 115 34.28 -5.30 22.87
CA LEU A 115 35.27 -4.76 21.94
C LEU A 115 34.54 -4.29 20.68
N ILE A 116 35.06 -3.27 20.00
CA ILE A 116 34.51 -2.78 18.73
C ILE A 116 35.54 -3.00 17.64
N LYS A 117 35.19 -3.72 16.59
CA LYS A 117 36.09 -4.01 15.47
C LYS A 117 35.88 -2.96 14.39
N ILE A 118 36.97 -2.37 13.89
CA ILE A 118 36.96 -1.43 12.76
C ILE A 118 37.42 -2.19 11.54
N LEU A 119 36.51 -2.35 10.59
CA LEU A 119 36.68 -3.17 9.39
C LEU A 119 36.40 -2.33 8.14
N PRO A 120 36.98 -2.69 6.98
CA PRO A 120 36.47 -2.24 5.68
C PRO A 120 35.01 -2.68 5.51
N ASP A 121 34.16 -1.78 5.01
CA ASP A 121 32.69 -1.95 4.98
C ASP A 121 32.23 -3.20 4.19
N VAL A 122 33.04 -3.68 3.23
CA VAL A 122 32.81 -4.94 2.51
C VAL A 122 32.72 -6.17 3.43
N ASN A 123 33.45 -6.18 4.55
CA ASN A 123 33.48 -7.29 5.51
C ASN A 123 32.50 -7.10 6.68
N ALA A 124 31.99 -5.87 6.86
CA ALA A 124 31.01 -5.58 7.90
C ALA A 124 29.69 -6.31 7.64
N LYS A 125 29.32 -6.53 6.37
CA LYS A 125 28.11 -7.27 5.94
C LYS A 125 28.02 -8.70 6.50
N GLN A 126 29.16 -9.36 6.71
CA GLN A 126 29.22 -10.74 7.20
C GLN A 126 29.38 -10.82 8.72
N SER A 127 29.75 -9.72 9.38
CA SER A 127 30.02 -9.69 10.80
C SER A 127 28.84 -9.07 11.57
N SER A 128 27.90 -9.94 11.95
CA SER A 128 26.94 -9.77 13.06
C SER A 128 26.44 -8.33 13.28
N THR A 129 25.59 -7.83 12.39
CA THR A 129 24.75 -6.67 12.71
C THR A 129 23.71 -7.10 13.74
N PRO A 130 23.60 -6.42 14.91
CA PRO A 130 22.54 -6.72 15.85
C PRO A 130 21.19 -6.54 15.14
N VAL A 131 20.30 -7.53 15.30
CA VAL A 131 18.91 -7.40 14.85
C VAL A 131 18.23 -6.46 15.83
N VAL A 132 17.89 -5.28 15.35
CA VAL A 132 17.36 -4.21 16.18
C VAL A 132 15.84 -4.20 16.09
N THR A 133 15.18 -4.25 17.24
CA THR A 133 13.72 -4.16 17.37
C THR A 133 13.26 -2.70 17.41
N ALA A 134 11.98 -2.45 17.16
CA ALA A 134 11.39 -1.10 17.16
C ALA A 134 11.61 -0.30 18.47
N ALA A 135 11.91 -0.97 19.58
CA ALA A 135 12.18 -0.36 20.88
C ALA A 135 13.58 0.27 21.03
N SER A 136 14.54 -0.05 20.14
CA SER A 136 15.93 0.44 20.25
C SER A 136 16.51 0.75 18.87
N PRO A 137 15.98 1.73 18.11
CA PRO A 137 16.22 1.89 16.66
C PRO A 137 17.67 2.08 16.17
N GLY A 138 18.67 2.06 17.05
CA GLY A 138 20.06 2.42 16.75
C GLY A 138 20.21 3.94 16.65
N HIS A 139 21.44 4.42 16.76
CA HIS A 139 21.70 5.86 16.69
C HIS A 139 22.65 6.21 15.55
N GLY A 140 22.23 7.16 14.71
CA GLY A 140 23.04 7.73 13.63
C GLY A 140 23.47 6.72 12.57
N ASP A 141 24.77 6.52 12.45
CA ASP A 141 25.39 5.76 11.35
C ASP A 141 25.71 4.30 11.70
N GLU A 142 25.17 3.81 12.83
CA GLU A 142 25.29 2.41 13.25
C GLU A 142 24.57 1.48 12.26
N MET A 143 25.23 0.36 11.93
CA MET A 143 24.66 -0.69 11.07
C MET A 143 23.65 -1.50 11.87
N VAL A 144 22.40 -1.50 11.39
CA VAL A 144 21.29 -2.21 12.04
C VAL A 144 20.53 -3.06 11.03
N THR A 145 20.05 -4.22 11.47
CA THR A 145 19.14 -5.06 10.67
C THR A 145 17.76 -5.02 11.30
N ARG A 146 16.74 -4.71 10.51
CA ARG A 146 15.34 -4.61 10.93
C ARG A 146 14.46 -5.43 10.02
N VAL A 147 13.56 -6.20 10.63
CA VAL A 147 12.51 -6.95 9.95
C VAL A 147 11.23 -6.13 10.08
N ILE A 148 10.61 -5.83 8.95
CA ILE A 148 9.40 -5.00 8.86
C ILE A 148 8.31 -5.84 8.22
N GLU A 149 7.18 -5.97 8.90
CA GLU A 149 5.98 -6.59 8.34
C GLU A 149 5.23 -5.57 7.48
N ILE A 150 4.79 -6.00 6.30
CA ILE A 150 4.01 -5.18 5.37
C ILE A 150 2.58 -5.71 5.37
N GLU A 151 1.60 -4.83 5.53
CA GLU A 151 0.21 -5.24 5.78
C GLU A 151 -0.65 -5.26 4.51
N ASN A 152 -0.53 -4.24 3.66
CA ASN A 152 -1.46 -4.01 2.54
C ASN A 152 -0.83 -4.36 1.18
N VAL A 153 0.45 -4.06 1.01
CA VAL A 153 1.18 -4.25 -0.26
C VAL A 153 2.10 -5.48 -0.18
N SER A 154 2.38 -6.12 -1.31
CA SER A 154 3.38 -7.20 -1.34
C SER A 154 4.79 -6.65 -1.13
N ALA A 155 5.53 -7.20 -0.16
CA ALA A 155 6.92 -6.83 0.11
C ALA A 155 7.82 -6.98 -1.13
N ALA A 156 7.55 -7.96 -2.00
CA ALA A 156 8.30 -8.17 -3.24
C ALA A 156 8.13 -7.03 -4.25
N GLN A 157 6.97 -6.37 -4.27
CA GLN A 157 6.69 -5.22 -5.15
C GLN A 157 7.41 -3.95 -4.68
N LEU A 158 7.68 -3.83 -3.37
CA LEU A 158 8.37 -2.68 -2.79
C LEU A 158 9.88 -2.72 -3.07
N VAL A 159 10.50 -3.89 -3.20
CA VAL A 159 11.95 -4.04 -3.44
C VAL A 159 12.48 -3.20 -4.60
N PRO A 160 11.93 -3.26 -5.84
CA PRO A 160 12.45 -2.46 -6.96
C PRO A 160 12.27 -0.95 -6.76
N ILE A 161 11.25 -0.53 -6.00
CA ILE A 161 10.98 0.89 -5.71
C ILE A 161 11.97 1.42 -4.67
N LEU A 162 12.30 0.60 -3.66
CA LEU A 162 13.16 0.99 -2.55
C LEU A 162 14.65 0.80 -2.85
N ARG A 163 15.02 -0.10 -3.77
CA ARG A 163 16.43 -0.42 -4.09
C ARG A 163 17.28 0.79 -4.48
N PRO A 164 16.81 1.79 -5.25
CA PRO A 164 17.58 3.01 -5.53
C PRO A 164 17.88 3.89 -4.30
N LEU A 165 17.10 3.73 -3.21
CA LEU A 165 17.28 4.47 -1.96
C LEU A 165 18.16 3.74 -0.95
N VAL A 166 18.53 2.49 -1.25
CA VAL A 166 19.43 1.67 -0.45
C VAL A 166 20.83 1.77 -1.08
N PRO A 167 21.87 2.16 -0.32
CA PRO A 167 23.23 2.23 -0.83
C PRO A 167 23.75 0.83 -1.15
N GLN A 168 24.86 0.73 -1.92
CA GLN A 168 25.43 -0.57 -2.31
C GLN A 168 25.86 -1.43 -1.10
N GLN A 169 26.15 -0.81 0.04
CA GLN A 169 26.44 -1.50 1.30
C GLN A 169 25.20 -2.07 1.99
N GLY A 170 24.01 -1.54 1.73
CA GLY A 170 22.77 -2.00 2.36
C GLY A 170 22.27 -3.32 1.77
N HIS A 171 21.58 -4.11 2.60
CA HIS A 171 20.89 -5.33 2.17
C HIS A 171 19.38 -5.11 2.25
N LEU A 172 18.69 -5.42 1.15
CA LEU A 172 17.24 -5.34 1.05
C LEU A 172 16.71 -6.63 0.42
N ALA A 173 15.96 -7.39 1.21
CA ALA A 173 15.34 -8.64 0.77
C ALA A 173 13.89 -8.70 1.25
N ALA A 174 13.00 -9.21 0.41
CA ALA A 174 11.63 -9.52 0.79
C ALA A 174 11.49 -11.03 0.94
N TYR A 175 10.82 -11.45 2.01
CA TYR A 175 10.41 -12.84 2.20
C TYR A 175 8.90 -12.95 1.94
N ALA A 176 8.58 -13.42 0.74
CA ALA A 176 7.21 -13.45 0.23
C ALA A 176 6.22 -14.26 1.07
N PRO A 177 6.56 -15.44 1.64
CA PRO A 177 5.58 -16.26 2.36
C PRO A 177 4.98 -15.60 3.61
N SER A 178 5.75 -14.78 4.32
CA SER A 178 5.26 -14.03 5.49
C SER A 178 5.15 -12.52 5.23
N ASN A 179 5.23 -12.09 3.98
CA ASN A 179 5.17 -10.69 3.55
C ASN A 179 6.06 -9.72 4.38
N VAL A 180 7.26 -10.16 4.78
CA VAL A 180 8.20 -9.33 5.54
C VAL A 180 9.30 -8.77 4.64
N LEU A 181 9.75 -7.57 4.96
CA LEU A 181 10.90 -6.91 4.38
C LEU A 181 12.05 -6.90 5.38
N ILE A 182 13.16 -7.54 5.02
CA ILE A 182 14.40 -7.54 5.78
C ILE A 182 15.28 -6.44 5.22
N LEU A 183 15.59 -5.46 6.06
CA LEU A 183 16.42 -4.31 5.73
C LEU A 183 17.64 -4.28 6.64
N SER A 184 18.83 -4.23 6.07
CA SER A 184 20.07 -4.03 6.81
C SER A 184 20.81 -2.83 6.25
N ASP A 185 20.88 -1.75 7.03
CA ASP A 185 21.51 -0.50 6.63
C ASP A 185 21.80 0.36 7.88
N ARG A 186 22.29 1.58 7.69
CA ARG A 186 22.45 2.56 8.77
C ARG A 186 21.12 2.94 9.42
N ALA A 187 21.13 3.15 10.73
CA ALA A 187 19.93 3.46 11.51
C ALA A 187 19.14 4.66 10.95
N ASN A 188 19.83 5.73 10.53
CA ASN A 188 19.21 6.90 9.90
C ASN A 188 18.46 6.59 8.58
N ASN A 189 19.03 5.75 7.70
CA ASN A 189 18.42 5.37 6.44
C ASN A 189 17.28 4.37 6.65
N VAL A 190 17.44 3.43 7.59
CA VAL A 190 16.38 2.50 7.99
C VAL A 190 15.14 3.26 8.47
N GLU A 191 15.30 4.27 9.32
CA GLU A 191 14.18 5.08 9.80
C GLU A 191 13.53 5.91 8.68
N ARG A 192 14.33 6.41 7.73
CA ARG A 192 13.81 7.07 6.53
C ARG A 192 12.98 6.10 5.67
N LEU A 193 13.49 4.90 5.42
CA LEU A 193 12.82 3.88 4.61
C LEU A 193 11.51 3.42 5.28
N ILE A 194 11.49 3.24 6.60
CA ILE A 194 10.26 2.89 7.34
C ILE A 194 9.19 3.96 7.15
N ARG A 195 9.54 5.25 7.22
CA ARG A 195 8.58 6.34 6.99
C ARG A 195 8.03 6.36 5.56
N ILE A 196 8.84 5.97 4.58
CA ILE A 196 8.40 5.83 3.19
C ILE A 196 7.46 4.63 3.05
N ILE A 197 7.86 3.47 3.58
CA ILE A 197 7.07 2.25 3.56
C ILE A 197 5.69 2.49 4.18
N LYS A 198 5.61 3.10 5.37
CA LYS A 198 4.32 3.41 6.03
C LYS A 198 3.40 4.33 5.21
N ARG A 199 3.94 5.15 4.31
CA ARG A 199 3.14 6.03 3.43
C ARG A 199 2.70 5.33 2.15
N VAL A 200 3.41 4.29 1.72
CA VAL A 200 3.09 3.51 0.53
C VAL A 200 2.21 2.31 0.88
N ASP A 201 2.44 1.71 2.06
CA ASP A 201 1.67 0.61 2.62
C ASP A 201 0.36 1.11 3.27
N VAL A 202 -0.42 1.85 2.50
CA VAL A 202 -1.77 2.27 2.88
C VAL A 202 -2.75 1.29 2.25
N ALA A 203 -3.73 0.84 3.03
CA ALA A 203 -4.84 0.03 2.52
C ALA A 203 -5.46 0.70 1.30
N SER A 204 -5.36 0.06 0.14
CA SER A 204 -6.31 0.29 -0.95
C SER A 204 -7.64 -0.28 -0.46
N VAL A 205 -8.51 0.58 0.05
CA VAL A 205 -9.82 0.19 0.57
C VAL A 205 -10.66 -0.26 -0.63
N ASN A 206 -10.57 -1.55 -0.94
CA ASN A 206 -11.36 -2.20 -1.98
C ASN A 206 -12.74 -2.53 -1.41
N ASP A 207 -13.54 -1.50 -1.14
CA ASP A 207 -14.94 -1.66 -0.75
C ASP A 207 -15.72 -2.34 -1.89
N VAL A 208 -16.66 -3.21 -1.51
CA VAL A 208 -17.61 -3.81 -2.44
C VAL A 208 -18.92 -3.02 -2.42
N GLU A 209 -19.32 -2.52 -3.58
CA GLU A 209 -20.59 -1.81 -3.79
C GLU A 209 -21.50 -2.63 -4.72
N VAL A 210 -22.81 -2.64 -4.42
CA VAL A 210 -23.82 -3.37 -5.19
C VAL A 210 -24.65 -2.38 -6.00
N PHE A 211 -24.68 -2.57 -7.31
CA PHE A 211 -25.44 -1.74 -8.25
C PHE A 211 -26.58 -2.54 -8.89
N PRO A 212 -27.84 -2.35 -8.48
CA PRO A 212 -28.98 -2.96 -9.15
C PRO A 212 -29.27 -2.25 -10.49
N LEU A 213 -29.53 -3.01 -11.55
CA LEU A 213 -29.89 -2.50 -12.87
C LEU A 213 -31.39 -2.59 -13.12
N LYS A 214 -31.95 -1.59 -13.82
CA LYS A 214 -33.39 -1.52 -14.11
C LYS A 214 -33.77 -1.97 -15.51
N HIS A 215 -32.94 -1.68 -16.50
CA HIS A 215 -33.25 -1.84 -17.91
C HIS A 215 -32.28 -2.81 -18.61
N ALA A 216 -31.00 -2.75 -18.28
CA ALA A 216 -29.97 -3.60 -18.86
C ALA A 216 -29.76 -4.91 -18.07
N SER A 217 -29.28 -5.95 -18.76
CA SER A 217 -28.88 -7.22 -18.13
C SER A 217 -27.48 -7.09 -17.51
N ALA A 218 -27.35 -7.47 -16.24
CA ALA A 218 -26.08 -7.40 -15.50
C ALA A 218 -24.94 -8.15 -16.20
N THR A 219 -25.22 -9.33 -16.75
CA THR A 219 -24.23 -10.16 -17.46
C THR A 219 -23.72 -9.49 -18.72
N GLU A 220 -24.58 -8.79 -19.46
CA GLU A 220 -24.20 -8.09 -20.68
C GLU A 220 -23.37 -6.83 -20.38
N VAL A 221 -23.80 -6.05 -19.40
CA VAL A 221 -23.07 -4.85 -18.96
C VAL A 221 -21.67 -5.21 -18.45
N VAL A 222 -21.54 -6.24 -17.61
CA VAL A 222 -20.21 -6.69 -17.11
C VAL A 222 -19.31 -7.13 -18.27
N ARG A 223 -19.83 -7.85 -19.28
CA ARG A 223 -19.04 -8.23 -20.47
C ARG A 223 -18.53 -7.01 -21.24
N ILE A 224 -19.37 -5.99 -21.45
CA ILE A 224 -18.98 -4.76 -22.13
C ILE A 224 -17.90 -4.03 -21.33
N LEU A 225 -18.12 -3.85 -20.02
CA LEU A 225 -17.16 -3.19 -19.12
C LEU A 225 -15.82 -3.93 -19.04
N GLU A 226 -15.83 -5.27 -18.99
CA GLU A 226 -14.60 -6.06 -19.05
C GLU A 226 -13.85 -5.84 -20.37
N THR A 227 -14.57 -5.76 -21.48
CA THR A 227 -13.97 -5.56 -22.81
C THR A 227 -13.32 -4.18 -22.90
N LEU A 228 -14.01 -3.13 -22.44
CA LEU A 228 -13.47 -1.77 -22.35
C LEU A 228 -12.24 -1.71 -21.44
N ARG A 229 -12.28 -2.41 -20.29
CA ARG A 229 -11.14 -2.45 -19.36
C ARG A 229 -9.93 -3.16 -19.96
N ARG A 230 -10.13 -4.28 -20.67
CA ARG A 230 -9.04 -5.01 -21.34
C ARG A 230 -8.36 -4.16 -22.41
N GLN A 231 -9.10 -3.28 -23.06
CA GLN A 231 -8.56 -2.32 -24.04
C GLN A 231 -7.72 -1.24 -23.34
N ASN A 232 -8.23 -0.64 -22.26
CA ASN A 232 -7.49 0.38 -21.49
C ASN A 232 -6.24 -0.15 -20.77
N LYS A 233 -6.22 -1.43 -20.37
CA LYS A 233 -5.08 -2.07 -19.69
C LYS A 233 -3.84 -2.23 -20.59
N ARG A 234 -3.98 -2.07 -21.91
CA ARG A 234 -2.84 -2.06 -22.85
C ARG A 234 -2.04 -0.75 -22.79
N ASP A 235 -2.68 0.36 -22.44
CA ASP A 235 -2.06 1.68 -22.39
C ASP A 235 -1.57 2.10 -21.00
N SER A 236 -2.13 1.53 -19.92
CA SER A 236 -1.71 1.81 -18.55
C SER A 236 -1.27 0.55 -17.81
N LYS A 237 -0.03 0.54 -17.33
CA LYS A 237 0.53 -0.45 -16.37
C LYS A 237 -0.08 -0.33 -14.96
N SER A 238 -1.24 0.33 -14.79
CA SER A 238 -1.92 0.38 -13.51
C SER A 238 -2.43 -1.01 -13.12
N THR A 239 -2.00 -1.46 -11.94
CA THR A 239 -2.38 -2.74 -11.34
C THR A 239 -3.76 -2.66 -10.66
N ASP A 240 -4.49 -1.56 -10.84
CA ASP A 240 -5.82 -1.38 -10.28
C ASP A 240 -6.79 -2.39 -10.88
N SER A 241 -7.11 -3.38 -10.06
CA SER A 241 -7.90 -4.54 -10.39
C SER A 241 -9.25 -4.39 -9.71
N SER A 242 -10.05 -3.43 -10.19
CA SER A 242 -11.46 -3.41 -9.82
C SER A 242 -12.11 -4.73 -10.26
N MET A 243 -12.68 -5.49 -9.34
CA MET A 243 -13.35 -6.75 -9.69
C MET A 243 -14.81 -6.45 -9.99
N LEU A 244 -15.28 -6.90 -11.16
CA LEU A 244 -16.67 -6.80 -11.57
C LEU A 244 -17.24 -8.20 -11.62
N VAL A 245 -18.36 -8.42 -10.93
CA VAL A 245 -19.10 -9.68 -10.96
C VAL A 245 -20.57 -9.36 -11.15
N ALA A 246 -21.25 -10.04 -12.08
CA ALA A 246 -22.69 -9.96 -12.24
C ALA A 246 -23.38 -10.98 -11.35
N ASP A 247 -24.40 -10.55 -10.61
CA ASP A 247 -25.42 -11.42 -9.98
C ASP A 247 -26.68 -11.40 -10.84
N GLU A 248 -26.90 -12.47 -11.60
CA GLU A 248 -28.06 -12.64 -12.48
C GLU A 248 -29.38 -12.74 -11.70
N ARG A 249 -29.35 -13.26 -10.46
CA ARG A 249 -30.56 -13.51 -9.67
C ARG A 249 -31.20 -12.21 -9.21
N THR A 250 -30.40 -11.19 -8.90
CA THR A 250 -30.90 -9.87 -8.50
C THR A 250 -30.75 -8.82 -9.60
N ASN A 251 -30.25 -9.21 -10.78
CA ASN A 251 -29.84 -8.30 -11.84
C ASN A 251 -28.97 -7.14 -11.32
N SER A 252 -27.95 -7.47 -10.54
CA SER A 252 -27.05 -6.51 -9.90
C SER A 252 -25.60 -6.74 -10.30
N ILE A 253 -24.81 -5.67 -10.29
CA ILE A 253 -23.36 -5.72 -10.49
C ILE A 253 -22.67 -5.47 -9.15
N LEU A 254 -21.81 -6.39 -8.75
CA LEU A 254 -20.89 -6.25 -7.63
C LEU A 254 -19.60 -5.63 -8.16
N LEU A 255 -19.22 -4.49 -7.59
CA LEU A 255 -18.02 -3.77 -7.95
C LEU A 255 -17.11 -3.63 -6.73
N SER A 256 -15.91 -4.21 -6.80
CA SER A 256 -14.85 -3.94 -5.83
C SER A 256 -13.78 -3.05 -6.44
N GLY A 257 -13.22 -2.12 -5.67
CA GLY A 257 -12.11 -1.28 -6.10
C GLY A 257 -12.04 0.06 -5.38
N ASP A 258 -11.03 0.87 -5.72
CA ASP A 258 -10.87 2.20 -5.17
C ASP A 258 -12.09 3.09 -5.43
N LYS A 259 -12.32 4.07 -4.53
CA LYS A 259 -13.44 5.00 -4.61
C LYS A 259 -13.47 5.77 -5.94
N ALA A 260 -12.32 6.19 -6.47
CA ALA A 260 -12.27 6.94 -7.73
C ALA A 260 -12.76 6.09 -8.90
N GLU A 261 -12.28 4.84 -8.98
CA GLU A 261 -12.69 3.89 -10.02
C GLU A 261 -14.16 3.51 -9.91
N ARG A 262 -14.67 3.31 -8.67
CA ARG A 262 -16.09 3.05 -8.46
C ARG A 262 -16.99 4.16 -9.00
N LEU A 263 -16.59 5.42 -8.82
CA LEU A 263 -17.34 6.56 -9.35
C LEU A 263 -17.35 6.58 -10.88
N ASN A 264 -16.21 6.29 -11.50
CA ASN A 264 -16.08 6.23 -12.96
C ASN A 264 -16.95 5.10 -13.54
N VAL A 265 -16.80 3.88 -13.01
CA VAL A 265 -17.58 2.72 -13.46
C VAL A 265 -19.08 2.93 -13.22
N ARG A 266 -19.47 3.56 -12.10
CA ARG A 266 -20.87 3.92 -11.83
C ARG A 266 -21.45 4.85 -12.89
N ALA A 267 -20.68 5.84 -13.33
CA ALA A 267 -21.11 6.72 -14.41
C ALA A 267 -21.27 5.96 -15.73
N LEU A 268 -20.39 5.00 -16.04
CA LEU A 268 -20.55 4.15 -17.22
C LEU A 268 -21.79 3.27 -17.11
N ILE A 269 -22.01 2.63 -15.97
CA ILE A 269 -23.19 1.80 -15.71
C ILE A 269 -24.48 2.62 -15.90
N SER A 270 -24.55 3.85 -15.39
CA SER A 270 -25.74 4.69 -15.55
C SER A 270 -26.04 5.09 -17.00
N HIS A 271 -25.01 5.17 -17.85
CA HIS A 271 -25.20 5.42 -19.29
C HIS A 271 -25.64 4.15 -20.04
N LEU A 272 -25.18 2.98 -19.59
CA LEU A 272 -25.54 1.69 -20.18
C LEU A 272 -26.92 1.20 -19.73
N ASP A 273 -27.37 1.55 -18.52
CA ASP A 273 -28.71 1.21 -17.98
C ASP A 273 -29.79 2.21 -18.44
N THR A 274 -29.77 2.55 -19.73
CA THR A 274 -30.82 3.37 -20.34
C THR A 274 -31.93 2.48 -20.89
N PRO A 275 -33.20 2.93 -20.87
CA PRO A 275 -34.27 2.18 -21.51
C PRO A 275 -33.95 2.06 -23.00
N LEU A 276 -33.76 0.84 -23.46
CA LEU A 276 -33.77 0.57 -24.89
C LEU A 276 -35.18 0.94 -25.36
N GLU A 277 -35.30 1.96 -26.20
CA GLU A 277 -36.46 2.23 -27.05
C GLU A 277 -36.55 1.09 -28.08
N SER A 278 -36.74 -0.13 -27.59
CA SER A 278 -37.08 -1.29 -28.37
C SER A 278 -38.56 -1.15 -28.69
N THR A 279 -38.89 -0.29 -29.65
CA THR A 279 -39.93 -0.73 -30.59
C THR A 279 -39.35 -2.01 -31.17
N GLY A 280 -39.83 -3.16 -30.70
CA GLY A 280 -39.28 -4.46 -31.04
C GLY A 280 -39.01 -4.52 -32.54
N ASN A 281 -37.94 -5.23 -32.92
CA ASN A 281 -37.62 -5.48 -34.33
C ASN A 281 -38.81 -6.09 -35.10
N THR A 282 -39.88 -6.46 -34.41
CA THR A 282 -41.18 -6.89 -34.93
C THR A 282 -42.18 -5.73 -35.07
N LYS A 283 -42.64 -5.47 -36.30
CA LYS A 283 -43.72 -4.54 -36.62
C LYS A 283 -44.85 -5.27 -37.36
N VAL A 284 -46.08 -4.97 -36.99
CA VAL A 284 -47.29 -5.50 -37.65
C VAL A 284 -47.82 -4.44 -38.63
N ILE A 285 -47.95 -4.80 -39.90
CA ILE A 285 -48.46 -3.92 -40.97
C ILE A 285 -49.73 -4.55 -41.56
N TYR A 286 -50.84 -3.83 -41.48
CA TYR A 286 -52.10 -4.23 -42.09
C TYR A 286 -52.16 -3.80 -43.56
N LEU A 287 -52.50 -4.73 -44.45
CA LEU A 287 -52.60 -4.49 -45.90
C LEU A 287 -54.05 -4.21 -46.29
N ARG A 288 -54.27 -3.30 -47.24
CA ARG A 288 -55.61 -2.86 -47.65
C ARG A 288 -56.08 -3.46 -48.97
N TYR A 289 -55.17 -3.70 -49.91
CA TYR A 289 -55.47 -4.06 -51.29
C TYR A 289 -54.76 -5.34 -51.75
N ALA A 290 -53.56 -5.61 -51.26
CA ALA A 290 -52.81 -6.83 -51.54
C ALA A 290 -53.07 -7.92 -50.48
N ALA A 291 -53.07 -9.19 -50.90
CA ALA A 291 -53.15 -10.32 -49.97
C ALA A 291 -51.78 -10.59 -49.32
N ALA A 292 -51.74 -10.69 -47.99
CA ALA A 292 -50.51 -10.92 -47.24
C ALA A 292 -49.76 -12.18 -47.71
N LYS A 293 -50.49 -13.26 -48.02
CA LYS A 293 -49.96 -14.55 -48.51
C LYS A 293 -49.11 -14.40 -49.78
N ASP A 294 -49.53 -13.55 -50.70
CA ASP A 294 -48.86 -13.36 -51.98
C ASP A 294 -47.62 -12.47 -51.86
N LEU A 295 -47.58 -11.60 -50.84
CA LEU A 295 -46.46 -10.70 -50.60
C LEU A 295 -45.30 -11.35 -49.82
N VAL A 296 -45.55 -12.37 -48.99
CA VAL A 296 -44.49 -13.06 -48.23
C VAL A 296 -43.32 -13.52 -49.10
N PRO A 297 -43.52 -14.30 -50.19
CA PRO A 297 -42.40 -14.79 -50.98
C PRO A 297 -41.63 -13.65 -51.69
N VAL A 298 -42.35 -12.60 -52.12
CA VAL A 298 -41.75 -11.43 -52.79
C VAL A 298 -40.90 -10.62 -51.82
N LEU A 299 -41.43 -10.35 -50.61
CA LEU A 299 -40.74 -9.57 -49.59
C LEU A 299 -39.60 -10.36 -48.93
N THR A 300 -39.71 -11.69 -48.84
CA THR A 300 -38.63 -12.57 -48.35
C THR A 300 -37.46 -12.56 -49.34
N GLY A 301 -37.73 -12.77 -50.64
CA GLY A 301 -36.70 -12.73 -51.67
C GLY A 301 -36.04 -11.34 -51.79
N LEU A 302 -36.81 -10.27 -51.61
CA LEU A 302 -36.25 -8.91 -51.59
C LEU A 302 -35.43 -8.63 -50.33
N GLY A 303 -35.95 -8.99 -49.16
CA GLY A 303 -35.27 -8.74 -47.88
C GLY A 303 -33.93 -9.46 -47.80
N GLU A 304 -33.83 -10.70 -48.30
CA GLU A 304 -32.55 -11.41 -48.43
C GLU A 304 -31.57 -10.70 -49.39
N ASN A 305 -32.06 -10.14 -50.50
CA ASN A 305 -31.24 -9.39 -51.44
C ASN A 305 -30.76 -8.05 -50.88
N VAL A 306 -31.60 -7.37 -50.10
CA VAL A 306 -31.25 -6.13 -49.40
C VAL A 306 -30.20 -6.39 -48.31
N GLU A 307 -30.29 -7.52 -47.60
CA GLU A 307 -29.24 -7.95 -46.66
C GLU A 307 -27.93 -8.30 -47.39
N LYS A 308 -27.99 -8.99 -48.53
CA LYS A 308 -26.80 -9.37 -49.32
C LYS A 308 -26.10 -8.15 -49.94
N MET A 309 -26.84 -7.17 -50.46
CA MET A 309 -26.26 -5.93 -51.01
C MET A 309 -25.52 -5.09 -49.96
N LYS A 310 -25.99 -5.09 -48.70
CA LYS A 310 -25.32 -4.36 -47.61
C LYS A 310 -24.11 -5.09 -47.00
N LYS A 311 -23.98 -6.41 -47.19
CA LYS A 311 -22.80 -7.21 -46.77
C LYS A 311 -21.58 -7.10 -47.71
N GLY A 312 -21.56 -6.10 -48.61
CA GLY A 312 -20.42 -5.74 -49.47
C GLY A 312 -19.30 -4.98 -48.76
N GLY A 313 -18.86 -5.47 -47.60
CA GLY A 313 -17.76 -4.85 -46.84
C GLY A 313 -17.54 -5.49 -45.48
N GLY A 314 -16.64 -6.48 -45.40
CA GLY A 314 -16.13 -7.02 -44.13
C GLY A 314 -16.78 -8.32 -43.68
N LYS A 315 -16.02 -9.42 -43.81
CA LYS A 315 -16.31 -10.70 -43.16
C LYS A 315 -16.11 -10.56 -41.65
N ASN A 316 -17.20 -10.48 -40.89
CA ASN A 316 -17.39 -11.13 -39.58
C ASN A 316 -18.61 -10.53 -38.87
N ALA A 317 -19.74 -11.25 -38.93
CA ALA A 317 -20.69 -11.37 -37.84
C ALA A 317 -21.67 -12.48 -38.21
N ALA A 318 -21.60 -13.59 -37.48
CA ALA A 318 -22.67 -14.56 -37.40
C ALA A 318 -23.85 -13.93 -36.63
N ALA A 319 -24.54 -12.99 -37.27
CA ALA A 319 -25.91 -12.66 -36.93
C ALA A 319 -26.77 -13.46 -37.89
N GLY A 320 -27.40 -14.52 -37.38
CA GLY A 320 -28.40 -15.29 -38.12
C GLY A 320 -29.43 -14.34 -38.73
N SER A 321 -29.96 -14.73 -39.88
CA SER A 321 -31.10 -14.08 -40.55
C SER A 321 -32.08 -13.56 -39.51
N MET A 322 -32.06 -12.25 -39.23
CA MET A 322 -33.03 -11.60 -38.35
C MET A 322 -34.28 -11.20 -39.13
N LEU A 323 -34.38 -11.61 -40.40
CA LEU A 323 -35.53 -11.39 -41.25
C LEU A 323 -36.47 -12.59 -41.14
N ASN A 324 -37.57 -12.42 -40.42
CA ASN A 324 -38.71 -13.33 -40.44
C ASN A 324 -39.95 -12.55 -40.87
N ILE A 325 -40.62 -12.99 -41.94
CA ILE A 325 -41.84 -12.38 -42.47
C ILE A 325 -42.93 -13.44 -42.44
N GLU A 326 -43.93 -13.24 -41.59
CA GLU A 326 -45.08 -14.13 -41.48
C GLU A 326 -46.36 -13.38 -41.91
N ALA A 327 -47.20 -14.05 -42.71
CA ALA A 327 -48.51 -13.54 -43.05
C ALA A 327 -49.56 -14.08 -42.09
N HIS A 328 -50.36 -13.18 -41.54
CA HIS A 328 -51.55 -13.52 -40.78
C HIS A 328 -52.78 -13.38 -41.70
N GLU A 329 -53.28 -14.52 -42.19
CA GLU A 329 -54.34 -14.57 -43.20
C GLU A 329 -55.69 -14.00 -42.71
N SER A 330 -56.03 -14.21 -41.43
CA SER A 330 -57.35 -13.79 -40.90
C SER A 330 -57.52 -12.29 -40.73
N THR A 331 -56.43 -11.54 -40.58
CA THR A 331 -56.45 -10.06 -40.46
C THR A 331 -55.79 -9.35 -41.65
N ASN A 332 -55.41 -10.10 -42.69
CA ASN A 332 -54.63 -9.62 -43.83
C ASN A 332 -53.45 -8.72 -43.40
N ALA A 333 -52.62 -9.23 -42.47
CA ALA A 333 -51.50 -8.48 -41.89
C ALA A 333 -50.16 -9.19 -42.12
N LEU A 334 -49.09 -8.41 -42.23
CA LEU A 334 -47.72 -8.89 -42.26
C LEU A 334 -47.07 -8.63 -40.89
N VAL A 335 -46.57 -9.69 -40.27
CA VAL A 335 -45.72 -9.62 -39.08
C VAL A 335 -44.29 -9.71 -39.56
N ILE A 336 -43.60 -8.58 -39.54
CA ILE A 336 -42.22 -8.48 -40.02
C ILE A 336 -41.34 -8.35 -38.80
N THR A 337 -40.39 -9.27 -38.62
CA THR A 337 -39.26 -9.12 -37.70
C THR A 337 -38.02 -8.89 -38.54
N ALA A 338 -37.40 -7.72 -38.41
CA ALA A 338 -36.22 -7.33 -39.18
C ALA A 338 -35.39 -6.27 -38.45
N ALA A 339 -34.12 -6.13 -38.81
CA ALA A 339 -33.29 -5.02 -38.32
C ALA A 339 -33.94 -3.66 -38.69
N PRO A 340 -33.81 -2.60 -37.85
CA PRO A 340 -34.49 -1.31 -38.06
C PRO A 340 -34.26 -0.69 -39.45
N ASP A 341 -33.07 -0.89 -40.03
CA ASP A 341 -32.74 -0.37 -41.34
C ASP A 341 -33.42 -1.14 -42.49
N VAL A 342 -33.59 -2.46 -42.35
CA VAL A 342 -34.28 -3.31 -43.32
C VAL A 342 -35.79 -3.09 -43.23
N MET A 343 -36.30 -2.92 -42.00
CA MET A 343 -37.71 -2.57 -41.75
C MET A 343 -38.14 -1.30 -42.51
N ARG A 344 -37.35 -0.23 -42.42
CA ARG A 344 -37.63 1.03 -43.15
C ARG A 344 -37.69 0.83 -44.67
N SER A 345 -36.82 -0.01 -45.23
CA SER A 345 -36.86 -0.32 -46.67
C SER A 345 -38.08 -1.17 -47.06
N LEU A 346 -38.45 -2.17 -46.25
CA LEU A 346 -39.62 -3.00 -46.49
C LEU A 346 -40.91 -2.18 -46.41
N GLU A 347 -41.02 -1.23 -45.48
CA GLU A 347 -42.17 -0.32 -45.40
C GLU A 347 -42.37 0.49 -46.69
N GLY A 348 -41.28 0.99 -47.29
CA GLY A 348 -41.35 1.72 -48.56
C GLY A 348 -41.89 0.85 -49.70
N VAL A 349 -41.44 -0.39 -49.77
CA VAL A 349 -41.85 -1.35 -50.81
C VAL A 349 -43.28 -1.82 -50.61
N ILE A 350 -43.68 -2.11 -49.36
CA ILE A 350 -45.05 -2.53 -49.04
C ILE A 350 -46.05 -1.43 -49.44
N ARG A 351 -45.72 -0.15 -49.21
CA ARG A 351 -46.57 0.97 -49.65
C ARG A 351 -46.71 1.07 -51.17
N GLN A 352 -45.70 0.63 -51.94
CA GLN A 352 -45.77 0.64 -53.41
C GLN A 352 -46.53 -0.58 -53.96
N LEU A 353 -46.49 -1.71 -53.25
CA LEU A 353 -47.19 -2.94 -53.65
C LEU A 353 -48.66 -2.98 -53.21
N ASP A 354 -49.00 -2.34 -52.09
CA ASP A 354 -50.36 -2.25 -51.57
C ASP A 354 -51.17 -1.12 -52.23
N VAL A 355 -51.44 -1.26 -53.54
CA VAL A 355 -52.20 -0.30 -54.34
C VAL A 355 -53.48 -0.92 -54.91
N ARG A 356 -54.52 -0.10 -55.11
CA ARG A 356 -55.78 -0.51 -55.72
C ARG A 356 -55.54 -0.94 -57.17
N ARG A 357 -55.78 -2.22 -57.49
CA ARG A 357 -55.77 -2.73 -58.86
C ARG A 357 -57.08 -2.37 -59.57
N ALA A 358 -56.99 -2.01 -60.84
CA ALA A 358 -58.10 -1.56 -61.69
C ALA A 358 -58.99 -2.73 -62.14
#